data_AF-A0A9P5YM93-F1
#
_entry.id   AF-A0A9P5YM93-F1
#
_cell.length_a   1.000
_cell.length_b   1.000
_cell.length_c   1.000
_cell.angle_alpha   90.00
_cell.angle_beta   90.00
_cell.angle_gamma   90.00
#
_symmetry.space_group_name_H-M   'P 1'
#
loop_
_entity.id
_entity.type
_entity.pdbx_description
1 polymer ?
#
loop_
_entity_poly.entity_id
_entity_poly.type
_entity_poly.pdbx_seq_one_letter_code
_entity_poly.pdbx_strand_id
1 'polypeptide(L)'
;MPDFTQSMLSHAHNVQITKSTISTVAGNQINHIHSSSKRHGALHDAAERGDQPGCYENTRVAILKEITDWLQDPYARKKFIYWLYGPAGSGKTSIAQSIAEALAKLGLLAASFFFWRSAAGRDTSDHFVTTIAYQLSRNLSAMADPLYTAIENDPIIFSKSLATQFQLLIINPLKTALQRPLPRETPERIVIIVDGVDECSPTKSQVELLGFLRTAVEEFWSIPFLCLVSSRPEYEIRSTFSDSNPLGALTTKVALDNNYRTNRDIRFYLVSKFNKIRDEHLQLGSKLPTPWPADHDVDCIVRKASGQFIFAATAMKFIDSPRGDPPCPQTRR
;
A
#
# COMPACT_ATOMS: atom_id res chain seq x y z
N MET A 1 -30.43 14.41 18.72
CA MET A 1 -29.89 13.24 19.44
C MET A 1 -30.83 12.90 20.58
N PRO A 2 -31.51 11.74 20.56
CA PRO A 2 -32.16 11.21 21.76
C PRO A 2 -31.24 10.19 22.44
N ASP A 3 -31.19 10.33 23.76
CA ASP A 3 -30.36 9.61 24.72
C ASP A 3 -30.84 8.16 24.88
N PHE A 4 -29.99 7.18 24.56
CA PHE A 4 -30.36 5.75 24.49
C PHE A 4 -30.35 5.03 25.86
N THR A 5 -30.46 5.77 26.97
CA THR A 5 -30.39 5.19 28.32
C THR A 5 -31.71 5.17 29.08
N GLN A 6 -32.83 5.64 28.51
CA GLN A 6 -34.08 5.81 29.26
C GLN A 6 -35.10 4.65 29.24
N SER A 7 -34.80 3.48 28.68
CA SER A 7 -35.86 2.49 28.36
C SER A 7 -35.73 1.09 28.97
N MET A 8 -34.94 0.85 30.03
CA MET A 8 -34.89 -0.50 30.62
C MET A 8 -35.55 -0.67 31.99
N LEU A 9 -35.74 0.39 32.78
CA LEU A 9 -36.20 0.25 34.18
C LEU A 9 -37.16 1.37 34.64
N SER A 10 -37.88 2.03 33.72
CA SER A 10 -38.60 3.28 34.01
C SER A 10 -39.74 3.17 35.04
N HIS A 11 -40.10 1.96 35.49
CA HIS A 11 -41.20 1.73 36.44
C HIS A 11 -40.90 0.63 37.48
N ALA A 12 -39.63 0.29 37.71
CA ALA A 12 -39.28 -0.78 38.65
C ALA A 12 -39.06 -0.22 40.08
N HIS A 13 -39.68 -0.85 41.09
CA HIS A 13 -39.43 -0.59 42.51
C HIS A 13 -38.91 -1.87 43.19
N ASN A 14 -37.98 -1.75 44.15
CA ASN A 14 -37.31 -2.86 44.85
C ASN A 14 -36.43 -3.79 43.98
N VAL A 15 -35.67 -3.23 43.03
CA VAL A 15 -34.64 -4.01 42.31
C VAL A 15 -33.38 -4.11 43.17
N GLN A 16 -33.07 -5.30 43.69
CA GLN A 16 -31.76 -5.60 44.27
C GLN A 16 -30.93 -6.49 43.34
N ILE A 17 -29.81 -5.95 42.88
CA ILE A 17 -28.82 -6.66 42.07
C ILE A 17 -27.70 -7.14 43.00
N THR A 18 -27.64 -8.43 43.28
CA THR A 18 -26.69 -9.00 44.26
C THR A 18 -25.58 -9.84 43.64
N LYS A 19 -25.48 -9.91 42.29
CA LYS A 19 -24.35 -10.43 41.52
C LYS A 19 -24.63 -10.25 40.01
N SER A 20 -24.27 -9.10 39.45
CA SER A 20 -24.32 -8.91 37.99
C SER A 20 -22.96 -8.51 37.46
N THR A 21 -22.49 -9.25 36.48
CA THR A 21 -21.38 -8.83 35.62
C THR A 21 -22.01 -8.28 34.34
N ILE A 22 -22.06 -6.94 34.21
CA ILE A 22 -22.40 -6.31 32.94
C ILE A 22 -21.12 -6.28 32.13
N SER A 23 -20.96 -7.24 31.22
CA SER A 23 -19.91 -7.19 30.20
C SER A 23 -20.48 -6.54 28.95
N THR A 24 -20.51 -5.21 28.92
CA THR A 24 -20.52 -4.51 27.63
C THR A 24 -19.16 -4.77 26.99
N VAL A 25 -19.04 -5.86 26.22
CA VAL A 25 -17.82 -6.21 25.48
C VAL A 25 -17.85 -5.49 24.13
N ALA A 26 -17.81 -4.16 24.16
CA ALA A 26 -17.48 -3.36 22.99
C ALA A 26 -16.11 -2.75 23.28
N GLY A 27 -15.04 -3.52 23.08
CA GLY A 27 -13.68 -3.04 23.37
C GLY A 27 -12.56 -4.05 23.15
N ASN A 28 -12.80 -5.35 23.39
CA ASN A 28 -11.74 -6.34 23.21
C ASN A 28 -11.55 -6.80 21.74
N GLN A 29 -12.57 -6.75 20.87
CA GLN A 29 -12.40 -7.20 19.48
C GLN A 29 -11.50 -6.25 18.69
N ILE A 30 -11.67 -4.94 18.89
CA ILE A 30 -10.78 -3.89 18.36
C ILE A 30 -9.36 -4.18 18.83
N ASN A 31 -9.14 -4.45 20.12
CA ASN A 31 -7.81 -4.76 20.65
C ASN A 31 -7.17 -6.02 20.06
N HIS A 32 -7.94 -7.07 19.75
CA HIS A 32 -7.43 -8.28 19.10
C HIS A 32 -7.02 -8.04 17.64
N ILE A 33 -7.84 -7.37 16.84
CA ILE A 33 -7.44 -6.99 15.47
C ILE A 33 -6.28 -5.99 15.52
N HIS A 34 -6.34 -4.97 16.38
CA HIS A 34 -5.26 -3.99 16.51
C HIS A 34 -3.95 -4.64 16.96
N SER A 35 -3.99 -5.62 17.86
CA SER A 35 -2.78 -6.32 18.34
C SER A 35 -2.24 -7.35 17.35
N SER A 36 -3.08 -8.00 16.54
CA SER A 36 -2.63 -8.89 15.45
C SER A 36 -2.24 -8.14 14.17
N SER A 37 -2.77 -6.93 13.98
CA SER A 37 -2.47 -5.99 12.89
C SER A 37 -1.38 -4.97 13.25
N LYS A 38 -0.67 -5.16 14.37
CA LYS A 38 0.31 -4.21 14.97
C LYS A 38 1.55 -3.91 14.12
N ARG A 39 1.57 -4.23 12.83
CA ARG A 39 2.61 -3.76 11.91
C ARG A 39 2.12 -2.55 11.15
N HIS A 40 2.04 -1.44 11.89
CA HIS A 40 1.75 -0.12 11.33
C HIS A 40 2.62 0.16 10.10
N GLY A 41 3.90 -0.27 10.11
CA GLY A 41 4.85 -0.11 9.01
C GLY A 41 4.41 -0.57 7.61
N ALA A 42 3.42 -1.47 7.48
CA ALA A 42 2.96 -1.95 6.17
C ALA A 42 1.96 -1.01 5.48
N LEU A 43 1.34 -0.09 6.21
CA LEU A 43 0.37 0.87 5.67
C LEU A 43 1.08 1.97 4.87
N HIS A 44 0.35 2.63 3.97
CA HIS A 44 0.90 3.76 3.22
C HIS A 44 1.27 4.97 4.10
N ASP A 45 0.59 5.17 5.23
CA ASP A 45 0.73 6.32 6.14
C ASP A 45 1.54 6.01 7.41
N ALA A 46 2.25 4.87 7.42
CA ALA A 46 3.03 4.46 8.58
C ALA A 46 4.23 5.38 8.84
N ALA A 47 4.51 5.69 10.11
CA ALA A 47 5.67 6.50 10.49
C ALA A 47 7.02 5.93 10.01
N GLU A 48 7.15 4.60 9.98
CA GLU A 48 8.33 3.88 9.46
C GLU A 48 8.58 4.13 7.96
N ARG A 49 7.62 4.74 7.24
CA ARG A 49 7.75 5.12 5.84
C ARG A 49 8.17 6.56 5.61
N GLY A 50 8.35 7.36 6.66
CA GLY A 50 8.77 8.76 6.56
C GLY A 50 10.03 8.97 5.71
N ASP A 51 10.89 7.94 5.58
CA ASP A 51 12.11 7.97 4.77
C ASP A 51 11.94 7.49 3.31
N GLN A 52 10.76 6.97 2.94
CA GLN A 52 10.42 6.45 1.61
C GLN A 52 9.24 7.23 1.00
N PRO A 53 9.43 8.51 0.62
CA PRO A 53 8.36 9.31 0.05
C PRO A 53 7.89 8.72 -1.30
N GLY A 54 6.71 9.16 -1.72
CA GLY A 54 6.20 8.95 -3.07
C GLY A 54 7.14 9.49 -4.16
N CYS A 55 6.67 9.48 -5.40
CA CYS A 55 7.38 10.08 -6.52
C CYS A 55 7.70 11.53 -6.21
N TYR A 56 8.89 11.97 -6.62
CA TYR A 56 9.23 13.38 -6.51
C TYR A 56 8.23 14.20 -7.33
N GLU A 57 7.86 15.38 -6.84
CA GLU A 57 6.86 16.22 -7.50
C GLU A 57 7.22 16.44 -8.97
N ASN A 58 6.21 16.38 -9.86
CA ASN A 58 6.36 16.50 -11.31
C ASN A 58 7.24 15.44 -12.00
N THR A 59 7.56 14.33 -11.33
CA THR A 59 8.17 13.14 -11.95
C THR A 59 7.14 12.02 -12.11
N ARG A 60 7.40 11.07 -13.02
CA ARG A 60 6.55 9.88 -13.27
C ARG A 60 5.10 10.22 -13.61
N VAL A 61 4.84 11.44 -14.10
CA VAL A 61 3.49 11.97 -14.36
C VAL A 61 2.70 11.07 -15.31
N ALA A 62 3.33 10.56 -16.37
CA ALA A 62 2.66 9.72 -17.36
C ALA A 62 2.09 8.43 -16.76
N ILE A 63 2.91 7.68 -15.99
CA ILE A 63 2.47 6.42 -15.38
C ILE A 63 1.50 6.65 -14.22
N LEU A 64 1.70 7.72 -13.44
CA LEU A 64 0.75 8.10 -12.39
C LEU A 64 -0.62 8.42 -12.98
N LYS A 65 -0.65 9.15 -14.11
CA LYS A 65 -1.88 9.44 -14.83
C LYS A 65 -2.52 8.18 -15.39
N GLU A 66 -1.75 7.31 -16.05
CA GLU A 66 -2.26 6.05 -16.61
C GLU A 66 -2.93 5.17 -15.55
N ILE A 67 -2.28 5.00 -14.39
CA ILE A 67 -2.85 4.23 -13.27
C ILE A 67 -4.11 4.93 -12.72
N THR A 68 -4.09 6.25 -12.59
CA THR A 68 -5.25 7.02 -12.10
C THR A 68 -6.44 6.92 -13.05
N ASP A 69 -6.21 7.07 -14.35
CA ASP A 69 -7.22 6.89 -15.39
C ASP A 69 -7.78 5.47 -15.32
N TRP A 70 -6.92 4.46 -15.22
CA TRP A 70 -7.36 3.06 -15.05
C TRP A 70 -8.22 2.86 -13.81
N LEU A 71 -7.90 3.48 -12.67
CA LEU A 71 -8.67 3.42 -11.42
C LEU A 71 -10.01 4.17 -11.49
N GLN A 72 -10.12 5.16 -12.37
CA GLN A 72 -11.29 6.05 -12.45
C GLN A 72 -12.24 5.74 -13.61
N ASP A 73 -11.83 4.99 -14.63
CA ASP A 73 -12.68 4.69 -15.79
C ASP A 73 -13.48 3.37 -15.60
N PRO A 74 -14.78 3.42 -15.24
CA PRO A 74 -15.59 2.22 -15.09
C PRO A 74 -16.07 1.64 -16.44
N TYR A 75 -16.03 2.40 -17.53
CA TYR A 75 -16.64 2.03 -18.81
C TYR A 75 -15.65 1.34 -19.75
N ALA A 76 -14.39 1.73 -19.72
CA ALA A 76 -13.34 1.10 -20.54
C ALA A 76 -12.63 -0.07 -19.82
N ARG A 77 -12.82 -0.21 -18.50
CA ARG A 77 -12.06 -1.17 -17.69
C ARG A 77 -12.54 -2.61 -17.92
N LYS A 78 -11.71 -3.38 -18.62
CA LYS A 78 -11.87 -4.83 -18.84
C LYS A 78 -11.08 -5.69 -17.85
N LYS A 79 -10.17 -5.08 -17.09
CA LYS A 79 -9.19 -5.73 -16.22
C LYS A 79 -9.23 -5.08 -14.85
N PHE A 80 -9.31 -5.90 -13.81
CA PHE A 80 -9.49 -5.48 -12.42
C PHE A 80 -8.20 -5.48 -11.62
N ILE A 81 -7.14 -6.04 -12.19
CA ILE A 81 -5.81 -6.06 -11.60
C ILE A 81 -4.86 -5.28 -12.51
N TYR A 82 -4.00 -4.47 -11.90
CA TYR A 82 -2.94 -3.74 -12.59
C TYR A 82 -1.61 -4.18 -11.99
N TRP A 83 -0.78 -4.85 -12.79
CA TRP A 83 0.54 -5.30 -12.35
C TRP A 83 1.63 -4.40 -12.93
N LEU A 84 2.22 -3.58 -12.07
CA LEU A 84 3.37 -2.74 -12.37
C LEU A 84 4.66 -3.50 -12.02
N TYR A 85 5.45 -3.88 -13.02
CA TYR A 85 6.65 -4.68 -12.79
C TYR A 85 7.93 -4.06 -13.34
N GLY A 86 9.07 -4.40 -12.74
CA GLY A 86 10.36 -3.87 -13.17
C GLY A 86 11.49 -4.15 -12.19
N PRO A 87 12.73 -3.80 -12.52
CA PRO A 87 13.89 -4.11 -11.70
C PRO A 87 13.89 -3.35 -10.36
N ALA A 88 14.79 -3.71 -9.45
CA ALA A 88 15.04 -2.95 -8.23
C ALA A 88 15.43 -1.50 -8.57
N GLY A 89 15.01 -0.54 -7.73
CA GLY A 89 15.39 0.87 -7.91
C GLY A 89 14.69 1.60 -9.06
N SER A 90 13.77 0.97 -9.79
CA SER A 90 12.99 1.61 -10.85
C SER A 90 11.91 2.57 -10.35
N GLY A 91 11.56 2.52 -9.05
CA GLY A 91 10.61 3.43 -8.41
C GLY A 91 9.17 2.93 -8.30
N LYS A 92 8.94 1.61 -8.44
CA LYS A 92 7.60 1.00 -8.28
C LYS A 92 6.94 1.35 -6.94
N THR A 93 7.66 1.17 -5.83
CA THR A 93 7.19 1.53 -4.48
C THR A 93 6.82 2.99 -4.35
N SER A 94 7.61 3.91 -4.93
CA SER A 94 7.29 5.34 -4.94
C SER A 94 6.03 5.66 -5.76
N ILE A 95 5.81 4.96 -6.87
CA ILE A 95 4.59 5.08 -7.68
C ILE A 95 3.38 4.57 -6.87
N ALA A 96 3.47 3.36 -6.31
CA ALA A 96 2.42 2.78 -5.48
C ALA A 96 2.09 3.66 -4.27
N GLN A 97 3.11 4.26 -3.63
CA GLN A 97 2.95 5.20 -2.54
C GLN A 97 2.21 6.47 -2.97
N SER A 98 2.58 7.06 -4.10
CA SER A 98 1.93 8.28 -4.61
C SER A 98 0.46 8.05 -4.91
N ILE A 99 0.14 6.89 -5.52
CA ILE A 99 -1.24 6.51 -5.81
C ILE A 99 -2.00 6.26 -4.50
N ALA A 100 -1.40 5.57 -3.52
CA ALA A 100 -2.02 5.34 -2.22
C ALA A 100 -2.35 6.66 -1.51
N GLU A 101 -1.39 7.58 -1.40
CA GLU A 101 -1.61 8.89 -0.78
C GLU A 101 -2.68 9.71 -1.52
N ALA A 102 -2.68 9.70 -2.86
CA ALA A 102 -3.68 10.40 -3.66
C ALA A 102 -5.09 9.84 -3.43
N LEU A 103 -5.24 8.52 -3.44
CA LEU A 103 -6.54 7.86 -3.18
C LEU A 103 -7.00 8.02 -1.74
N ALA A 104 -6.09 7.95 -0.76
CA ALA A 104 -6.43 8.16 0.64
C ALA A 104 -6.96 9.58 0.88
N LYS A 105 -6.34 10.61 0.29
CA LYS A 105 -6.82 12.00 0.35
C LYS A 105 -8.22 12.17 -0.25
N LEU A 106 -8.57 11.36 -1.24
CA LEU A 106 -9.89 11.36 -1.88
C LEU A 106 -10.91 10.45 -1.19
N GLY A 107 -10.52 9.72 -0.13
CA GLY A 107 -11.38 8.73 0.52
C GLY A 107 -11.69 7.50 -0.34
N LEU A 108 -10.85 7.21 -1.35
CA LEU A 108 -11.06 6.14 -2.34
C LEU A 108 -10.18 4.90 -2.10
N LEU A 109 -9.19 4.98 -1.21
CA LEU A 109 -8.31 3.86 -0.87
C LEU A 109 -9.00 2.97 0.17
N ALA A 110 -9.28 1.71 -0.18
CA ALA A 110 -9.90 0.78 0.75
C ALA A 110 -8.85 0.10 1.64
N ALA A 111 -7.72 -0.31 1.07
CA ALA A 111 -6.60 -0.85 1.82
C ALA A 111 -5.27 -0.74 1.06
N SER A 112 -4.17 -0.78 1.80
CA SER A 112 -2.82 -0.83 1.25
C SER A 112 -1.91 -1.75 2.05
N PHE A 113 -1.00 -2.46 1.38
CA PHE A 113 0.01 -3.26 2.04
C PHE A 113 1.33 -3.17 1.28
N PHE A 114 2.38 -2.77 1.97
CA PHE A 114 3.71 -2.65 1.41
C PHE A 114 4.63 -3.65 2.07
N PHE A 115 5.06 -4.67 1.33
CA PHE A 115 6.08 -5.60 1.78
C PHE A 115 7.43 -4.89 1.90
N TRP A 116 8.29 -5.42 2.77
CA TRP A 116 9.66 -4.96 2.95
C TRP A 116 10.52 -6.10 3.52
N ARG A 117 11.47 -6.62 2.73
CA ARG A 117 12.30 -7.77 3.12
C ARG A 117 13.10 -7.56 4.40
N SER A 118 13.48 -6.32 4.70
CA SER A 118 14.33 -5.99 5.84
C SER A 118 13.57 -5.58 7.09
N ALA A 119 12.23 -5.67 7.08
CA ALA A 119 11.40 -5.47 8.27
C ALA A 119 10.69 -6.78 8.58
N ALA A 120 10.93 -7.29 9.79
CA ALA A 120 10.25 -8.48 10.27
C ALA A 120 8.73 -8.33 10.05
N GLY A 121 8.11 -9.42 9.59
CA GLY A 121 6.70 -9.59 9.23
C GLY A 121 6.10 -8.55 8.27
N ARG A 122 6.96 -7.86 7.54
CA ARG A 122 6.67 -7.33 6.20
C ARG A 122 7.41 -8.13 5.11
N ASP A 123 8.11 -9.19 5.50
CA ASP A 123 8.82 -10.14 4.67
C ASP A 123 8.04 -11.46 4.46
N THR A 124 6.82 -11.52 5.01
CA THR A 124 5.99 -12.71 5.18
C THR A 124 4.52 -12.35 4.96
N SER A 125 3.70 -13.33 4.55
CA SER A 125 2.27 -13.17 4.33
C SER A 125 1.42 -13.17 5.60
N ASP A 126 2.00 -13.45 6.77
CA ASP A 126 1.28 -13.75 8.02
C ASP A 126 0.33 -12.61 8.45
N HIS A 127 0.69 -11.37 8.15
CA HIS A 127 -0.09 -10.19 8.53
C HIS A 127 -0.86 -9.57 7.37
N PHE A 128 -0.74 -10.12 6.15
CA PHE A 128 -1.36 -9.54 4.98
C PHE A 128 -2.89 -9.49 5.14
N VAL A 129 -3.50 -10.64 5.42
CA VAL A 129 -4.97 -10.74 5.52
C VAL A 129 -5.53 -9.90 6.66
N THR A 130 -4.93 -9.97 7.84
CA THR A 130 -5.42 -9.23 9.02
C THR A 130 -5.31 -7.72 8.82
N THR A 131 -4.19 -7.25 8.25
CA THR A 131 -3.97 -5.83 7.97
C THR A 131 -4.90 -5.28 6.89
N ILE A 132 -5.19 -6.08 5.85
CA ILE A 132 -6.18 -5.72 4.83
C ILE A 132 -7.59 -5.72 5.43
N ALA A 133 -7.99 -6.75 6.18
CA ALA A 133 -9.31 -6.82 6.83
C ALA A 133 -9.55 -5.63 7.79
N TYR A 134 -8.53 -5.26 8.57
CA TYR A 134 -8.57 -4.08 9.42
C TYR A 134 -8.81 -2.79 8.62
N GLN A 135 -8.02 -2.52 7.58
CA GLN A 135 -8.20 -1.33 6.73
C GLN A 135 -9.57 -1.33 6.03
N LEU A 136 -10.01 -2.46 5.51
CA LEU A 136 -11.32 -2.58 4.87
C LEU A 136 -12.45 -2.28 5.86
N SER A 137 -12.45 -2.82 7.08
CA SER A 137 -13.49 -2.49 8.08
C SER A 137 -13.49 -1.03 8.52
N ARG A 138 -12.33 -0.37 8.49
CA ARG A 138 -12.19 1.06 8.81
C ARG A 138 -12.71 1.96 7.69
N ASN A 139 -12.45 1.58 6.44
CA ASN A 139 -12.78 2.39 5.26
C ASN A 139 -14.15 2.02 4.66
N LEU A 140 -14.67 0.83 4.98
CA LEU A 140 -15.98 0.32 4.59
C LEU A 140 -16.76 -0.01 5.86
N SER A 141 -17.44 0.99 6.42
CA SER A 141 -18.16 0.87 7.70
C SER A 141 -19.12 -0.33 7.76
N ALA A 142 -19.76 -0.66 6.63
CA ALA A 142 -20.66 -1.82 6.52
C ALA A 142 -19.99 -3.18 6.76
N MET A 143 -18.65 -3.28 6.63
CA MET A 143 -17.87 -4.49 6.88
C MET A 143 -17.49 -4.66 8.36
N ALA A 144 -17.55 -3.61 9.18
CA ALA A 144 -17.08 -3.64 10.55
C ALA A 144 -17.83 -4.68 11.41
N ASP A 145 -19.17 -4.62 11.48
CA ASP A 145 -19.93 -5.56 12.30
C ASP A 145 -19.75 -7.02 11.83
N PRO A 146 -19.88 -7.35 10.52
CA PRO A 146 -19.63 -8.72 10.06
C PRO A 146 -18.23 -9.25 10.40
N LEU A 147 -17.21 -8.40 10.35
CA LEU A 147 -15.84 -8.77 10.71
C LEU A 147 -15.72 -9.07 12.22
N TYR A 148 -16.27 -8.21 13.08
CA TYR A 148 -16.23 -8.43 14.52
C TYR A 148 -16.98 -9.69 14.93
N THR A 149 -18.16 -9.93 14.37
CA THR A 149 -18.91 -11.17 14.60
C THR A 149 -18.13 -12.41 14.17
N ALA A 150 -17.39 -12.36 13.05
CA ALA A 150 -16.55 -13.47 12.62
C ALA A 150 -15.45 -13.80 13.65
N ILE A 151 -14.85 -12.79 14.28
CA ILE A 151 -13.79 -12.96 15.29
C ILE A 151 -14.37 -13.44 16.62
N GLU A 152 -15.53 -12.95 17.03
CA GLU A 152 -16.21 -13.41 18.25
C GLU A 152 -16.59 -14.89 18.17
N ASN A 153 -17.08 -15.32 17.01
CA ASN A 153 -17.49 -16.71 16.78
C ASN A 153 -16.29 -17.67 16.70
N ASP A 154 -15.09 -17.15 16.40
CA ASP A 154 -13.88 -17.96 16.21
C ASP A 154 -12.63 -17.26 16.77
N PRO A 155 -12.42 -17.27 18.10
CA PRO A 155 -11.30 -16.54 18.71
C PRO A 155 -9.91 -17.01 18.26
N ILE A 156 -9.79 -18.23 17.74
CA ILE A 156 -8.53 -18.80 17.23
C ILE A 156 -8.28 -18.50 15.74
N ILE A 157 -9.14 -17.72 15.08
CA ILE A 157 -9.08 -17.40 13.64
C ILE A 157 -7.70 -16.95 13.17
N PHE A 158 -6.98 -16.17 13.98
CA PHE A 158 -5.65 -15.64 13.66
C PHE A 158 -4.53 -16.70 13.63
N SER A 159 -4.79 -17.90 14.15
CA SER A 159 -3.88 -19.05 14.08
C SER A 159 -4.23 -20.02 12.94
N LYS A 160 -5.32 -19.76 12.20
CA LYS A 160 -5.72 -20.61 11.08
C LYS A 160 -4.88 -20.34 9.84
N SER A 161 -4.99 -21.22 8.84
CA SER A 161 -4.31 -21.03 7.56
C SER A 161 -4.70 -19.70 6.91
N LEU A 162 -3.79 -19.13 6.13
CA LEU A 162 -3.98 -17.83 5.49
C LEU A 162 -5.22 -17.82 4.58
N ALA A 163 -5.47 -18.90 3.85
CA ALA A 163 -6.68 -19.07 3.06
C ALA A 163 -7.96 -19.06 3.90
N THR A 164 -7.95 -19.68 5.09
CA THR A 164 -9.10 -19.65 6.01
C THR A 164 -9.32 -18.25 6.55
N GLN A 165 -8.24 -17.57 6.96
CA GLN A 165 -8.31 -16.18 7.39
C GLN A 165 -8.87 -15.29 6.27
N PHE A 166 -8.41 -15.47 5.02
CA PHE A 166 -8.88 -14.67 3.89
C PHE A 166 -10.39 -14.84 3.67
N GLN A 167 -10.88 -16.07 3.73
CA GLN A 167 -12.31 -16.36 3.59
C GLN A 167 -13.14 -15.74 4.72
N LEU A 168 -12.71 -15.94 5.97
CA LEU A 168 -13.49 -15.57 7.16
C LEU A 168 -13.36 -14.09 7.55
N LEU A 169 -12.23 -13.44 7.25
CA LEU A 169 -11.97 -12.05 7.63
C LEU A 169 -12.17 -11.06 6.48
N ILE A 170 -12.16 -11.49 5.21
CA ILE A 170 -12.34 -10.60 4.06
C ILE A 170 -13.56 -10.98 3.25
N ILE A 171 -13.60 -12.18 2.67
CA ILE A 171 -14.66 -12.55 1.72
C ILE A 171 -16.05 -12.58 2.38
N ASN A 172 -16.21 -13.34 3.47
CA ASN A 172 -17.51 -13.48 4.13
C ASN A 172 -18.03 -12.15 4.73
N PRO A 173 -17.20 -11.35 5.43
CA PRO A 173 -17.63 -10.04 5.92
C PRO A 173 -18.04 -9.09 4.80
N LEU A 174 -17.29 -9.03 3.69
CA LEU A 174 -17.66 -8.21 2.53
C LEU A 174 -18.96 -8.69 1.88
N LYS A 175 -19.14 -10.01 1.65
CA LYS A 175 -20.41 -10.54 1.11
C LYS A 175 -21.60 -10.11 1.97
N THR A 176 -21.47 -10.20 3.28
CA THR A 176 -22.52 -9.80 4.23
C THR A 176 -22.79 -8.30 4.17
N ALA A 177 -21.74 -7.49 4.11
CA ALA A 177 -21.83 -6.03 4.02
C ALA A 177 -22.55 -5.58 2.75
N LEU A 178 -22.31 -6.27 1.63
CA LEU A 178 -22.83 -5.92 0.31
C LEU A 178 -24.25 -6.46 0.02
N GLN A 179 -24.78 -7.37 0.84
CA GLN A 179 -26.13 -7.94 0.70
C GLN A 179 -27.24 -7.06 1.27
N ARG A 180 -26.93 -6.14 2.20
CA ARG A 180 -27.91 -5.23 2.80
C ARG A 180 -28.33 -4.18 1.76
N PRO A 181 -29.61 -3.72 1.75
CA PRO A 181 -30.02 -2.63 0.85
C PRO A 181 -29.04 -1.48 1.03
N LEU A 182 -28.30 -1.26 -0.05
CA LEU A 182 -27.08 -0.48 -0.06
C LEU A 182 -27.40 0.89 0.56
N PRO A 183 -26.78 1.27 1.69
CA PRO A 183 -26.81 2.66 2.11
C PRO A 183 -26.34 3.52 0.92
N ARG A 184 -26.79 4.79 0.84
CA ARG A 184 -26.29 5.77 -0.15
C ARG A 184 -24.75 5.95 -0.14
N GLU A 185 -24.07 5.33 0.82
CA GLU A 185 -22.64 5.39 1.10
C GLU A 185 -21.85 4.16 0.61
N THR A 186 -22.45 3.29 -0.22
CA THR A 186 -21.69 2.16 -0.76
C THR A 186 -20.62 2.60 -1.74
N PRO A 187 -19.39 2.08 -1.62
CA PRO A 187 -18.31 2.48 -2.48
C PRO A 187 -18.60 2.03 -3.91
N GLU A 188 -18.38 2.92 -4.88
CA GLU A 188 -18.47 2.58 -6.31
C GLU A 188 -17.41 1.56 -6.74
N ARG A 189 -16.37 1.37 -5.92
CA ARG A 189 -15.25 0.45 -6.13
C ARG A 189 -14.48 0.24 -4.83
N ILE A 190 -13.85 -0.92 -4.69
CA ILE A 190 -12.94 -1.23 -3.58
C ILE A 190 -11.53 -1.24 -4.15
N VAL A 191 -10.67 -0.31 -3.73
CA VAL A 191 -9.28 -0.23 -4.24
C VAL A 191 -8.29 -0.74 -3.20
N ILE A 192 -7.51 -1.76 -3.59
CA ILE A 192 -6.41 -2.31 -2.80
C ILE A 192 -5.09 -2.11 -3.53
N ILE A 193 -4.07 -1.66 -2.80
CA ILE A 193 -2.70 -1.54 -3.31
C ILE A 193 -1.80 -2.53 -2.57
N VAL A 194 -1.08 -3.36 -3.31
CA VAL A 194 -0.09 -4.31 -2.77
C VAL A 194 1.25 -4.08 -3.44
N ASP A 195 2.21 -3.55 -2.70
CA ASP A 195 3.55 -3.24 -3.20
C ASP A 195 4.57 -4.27 -2.71
N GLY A 196 5.50 -4.64 -3.59
CA GLY A 196 6.63 -5.49 -3.26
C GLY A 196 6.25 -6.96 -3.06
N VAL A 197 5.37 -7.54 -3.88
CA VAL A 197 5.00 -8.97 -3.73
C VAL A 197 6.22 -9.89 -3.79
N ASP A 198 7.27 -9.54 -4.54
CA ASP A 198 8.55 -10.27 -4.58
C ASP A 198 9.34 -10.23 -3.27
N GLU A 199 8.98 -9.33 -2.36
CA GLU A 199 9.56 -9.20 -1.03
C GLU A 199 8.89 -10.12 0.01
N CYS A 200 7.76 -10.74 -0.36
CA CYS A 200 7.10 -11.73 0.47
C CYS A 200 7.79 -13.09 0.33
N SER A 201 8.15 -13.71 1.45
CA SER A 201 8.72 -15.03 1.54
C SER A 201 7.83 -15.96 2.38
N PRO A 202 7.82 -17.28 2.11
CA PRO A 202 8.43 -17.95 0.96
C PRO A 202 7.68 -17.68 -0.35
N THR A 203 8.27 -18.05 -1.50
CA THR A 203 7.69 -17.84 -2.84
C THR A 203 6.27 -18.41 -3.00
N LYS A 204 5.95 -19.52 -2.33
CA LYS A 204 4.60 -20.09 -2.32
C LYS A 204 3.55 -19.09 -1.81
N SER A 205 3.89 -18.28 -0.81
CA SER A 205 3.00 -17.25 -0.27
C SER A 205 2.71 -16.13 -1.27
N GLN A 206 3.65 -15.85 -2.19
CA GLN A 206 3.44 -14.86 -3.26
C GLN A 206 2.30 -15.32 -4.18
N VAL A 207 2.35 -16.57 -4.63
CA VAL A 207 1.33 -17.17 -5.52
C VAL A 207 -0.02 -17.27 -4.80
N GLU A 208 -0.01 -17.66 -3.53
CA GLU A 208 -1.23 -17.74 -2.70
C GLU A 208 -1.89 -16.36 -2.54
N LEU A 209 -1.11 -15.32 -2.24
CA LEU A 209 -1.58 -13.94 -2.14
C LEU A 209 -2.21 -13.44 -3.44
N LEU A 210 -1.54 -13.68 -4.57
CA LEU A 210 -2.09 -13.33 -5.89
C LEU A 210 -3.39 -14.10 -6.18
N GLY A 211 -3.48 -15.35 -5.74
CA GLY A 211 -4.71 -16.14 -5.77
C GLY A 211 -5.85 -15.50 -4.97
N PHE A 212 -5.58 -14.95 -3.78
CA PHE A 212 -6.59 -14.23 -3.01
C PHE A 212 -7.11 -12.97 -3.71
N LEU A 213 -6.22 -12.20 -4.34
CA LEU A 213 -6.64 -11.03 -5.11
C LEU A 213 -7.54 -11.42 -6.28
N ARG A 214 -7.23 -12.52 -6.97
CA ARG A 214 -8.10 -13.10 -8.00
C ARG A 214 -9.46 -13.47 -7.43
N THR A 215 -9.50 -14.24 -6.34
CA THR A 215 -10.74 -14.67 -5.71
C THR A 215 -11.62 -13.48 -5.33
N ALA A 216 -11.04 -12.41 -4.78
CA ALA A 216 -11.79 -11.21 -4.46
C ALA A 216 -12.43 -10.58 -5.71
N VAL A 217 -11.69 -10.47 -6.81
CA VAL A 217 -12.21 -9.96 -8.09
C VAL A 217 -13.37 -10.80 -8.62
N GLU A 218 -13.24 -12.13 -8.58
CA GLU A 218 -14.26 -13.06 -9.08
C GLU A 218 -15.53 -13.05 -8.20
N GLU A 219 -15.37 -12.92 -6.89
CA GLU A 219 -16.48 -12.93 -5.93
C GLU A 219 -17.29 -11.62 -5.92
N PHE A 220 -16.66 -10.48 -6.21
CA PHE A 220 -17.28 -9.16 -6.08
C PHE A 220 -17.50 -8.47 -7.44
N TRP A 221 -18.01 -9.18 -8.44
CA TRP A 221 -18.23 -8.62 -9.79
C TRP A 221 -19.20 -7.42 -9.82
N SER A 222 -20.14 -7.34 -8.87
CA SER A 222 -21.12 -6.25 -8.78
C SER A 222 -20.52 -4.92 -8.28
N ILE A 223 -19.39 -4.96 -7.57
CA ILE A 223 -18.67 -3.78 -7.09
C ILE A 223 -17.20 -3.94 -7.44
N PRO A 224 -16.67 -3.18 -8.41
CA PRO A 224 -15.31 -3.35 -8.91
C PRO A 224 -14.27 -3.42 -7.78
N PHE A 225 -13.71 -4.61 -7.60
CA PHE A 225 -12.57 -4.84 -6.70
C PHE A 225 -11.29 -4.63 -7.50
N LEU A 226 -10.62 -3.49 -7.29
CA LEU A 226 -9.46 -3.07 -8.07
C LEU A 226 -8.17 -3.28 -7.29
N CYS A 227 -7.22 -4.01 -7.88
CA CYS A 227 -5.95 -4.31 -7.24
C CYS A 227 -4.79 -3.72 -8.04
N LEU A 228 -4.06 -2.76 -7.46
CA LEU A 228 -2.76 -2.34 -7.97
C LEU A 228 -1.67 -3.17 -7.29
N VAL A 229 -0.95 -3.96 -8.07
CA VAL A 229 0.11 -4.85 -7.60
C VAL A 229 1.45 -4.40 -8.16
N SER A 230 2.47 -4.32 -7.33
CA SER A 230 3.83 -4.00 -7.73
C SER A 230 4.80 -5.12 -7.34
N SER A 231 5.70 -5.49 -8.25
CA SER A 231 6.75 -6.46 -7.93
C SER A 231 7.91 -6.47 -8.94
N ARG A 232 8.98 -7.22 -8.64
CA ARG A 232 9.89 -7.74 -9.67
C ARG A 232 9.20 -8.85 -10.49
N PRO A 233 9.57 -9.04 -11.76
CA PRO A 233 9.04 -10.12 -12.59
C PRO A 233 9.77 -11.44 -12.32
N GLU A 234 9.84 -11.86 -11.05
CA GLU A 234 10.39 -13.18 -10.69
C GLU A 234 9.55 -14.30 -11.31
N TYR A 235 10.17 -15.48 -11.51
CA TYR A 235 9.58 -16.54 -12.32
C TYR A 235 8.15 -16.91 -11.89
N GLU A 236 7.91 -17.10 -10.59
CA GLU A 236 6.58 -17.50 -10.10
C GLU A 236 5.53 -16.40 -10.15
N ILE A 237 5.94 -15.14 -9.96
CA ILE A 237 5.02 -14.01 -10.12
C ILE A 237 4.65 -13.86 -11.61
N ARG A 238 5.65 -13.93 -12.50
CA ARG A 238 5.46 -13.82 -13.95
C ARG A 238 4.61 -14.97 -14.50
N SER A 239 4.81 -16.20 -14.01
CA SER A 239 4.00 -17.36 -14.43
C SER A 239 2.54 -17.20 -13.98
N THR A 240 2.30 -16.68 -12.77
CA THR A 240 0.95 -16.40 -12.25
C THR A 240 0.25 -15.30 -13.05
N PHE A 241 0.97 -14.28 -13.50
CA PHE A 241 0.41 -13.22 -14.37
C PHE A 241 0.42 -13.54 -15.87
N SER A 242 0.84 -14.74 -16.30
CA SER A 242 0.82 -15.12 -17.72
C SER A 242 -0.60 -15.19 -18.28
N ASP A 243 -0.80 -14.96 -19.58
CA ASP A 243 -2.14 -14.99 -20.20
C ASP A 243 -2.79 -16.38 -20.20
N SER A 244 -1.99 -17.44 -20.03
CA SER A 244 -2.49 -18.80 -19.81
C SER A 244 -3.01 -19.04 -18.39
N ASN A 245 -2.74 -18.13 -17.44
CA ASN A 245 -3.28 -18.17 -16.10
C ASN A 245 -4.55 -17.30 -15.99
N PRO A 246 -5.61 -17.76 -15.30
CA PRO A 246 -6.81 -16.95 -15.08
C PRO A 246 -6.55 -15.57 -14.46
N LEU A 247 -5.59 -15.43 -13.55
CA LEU A 247 -5.20 -14.13 -13.00
C LEU A 247 -4.67 -13.19 -14.09
N GLY A 248 -3.84 -13.70 -15.00
CA GLY A 248 -3.31 -12.93 -16.13
C GLY A 248 -4.42 -12.43 -17.05
N ALA A 249 -5.47 -13.23 -17.26
CA ALA A 249 -6.66 -12.82 -18.00
C ALA A 249 -7.46 -11.69 -17.33
N LEU A 250 -7.25 -11.40 -16.05
CA LEU A 250 -7.85 -10.27 -15.32
C LEU A 250 -6.90 -9.08 -15.14
N THR A 251 -5.65 -9.20 -15.62
CA THR A 251 -4.57 -8.28 -15.30
C THR A 251 -4.13 -7.43 -16.49
N THR A 252 -4.04 -6.11 -16.30
CA THR A 252 -3.26 -5.19 -17.12
C THR A 252 -1.80 -5.25 -16.66
N LYS A 253 -0.86 -5.55 -17.57
CA LYS A 253 0.55 -5.79 -17.24
C LYS A 253 1.39 -4.65 -17.79
N VAL A 254 2.10 -3.93 -16.93
CA VAL A 254 2.88 -2.76 -17.33
C VAL A 254 4.31 -2.85 -16.82
N ALA A 255 5.25 -2.92 -17.75
CA ALA A 255 6.67 -2.85 -17.45
C ALA A 255 7.06 -1.40 -17.15
N LEU A 256 7.68 -1.16 -16.00
CA LEU A 256 8.34 0.11 -15.70
C LEU A 256 9.73 0.11 -16.35
N ASP A 257 9.73 0.31 -17.66
CA ASP A 257 10.91 0.38 -18.51
C ASP A 257 11.32 1.83 -18.82
N ASN A 258 12.25 2.01 -19.77
CA ASN A 258 12.75 3.32 -20.16
C ASN A 258 11.75 4.17 -20.98
N ASN A 259 10.58 3.64 -21.35
CA ASN A 259 9.60 4.35 -22.18
C ASN A 259 8.92 5.51 -21.43
N TYR A 260 8.95 5.51 -20.10
CA TYR A 260 8.39 6.60 -19.27
C TYR A 260 9.32 7.82 -19.12
N ARG A 261 10.23 8.04 -20.08
CA ARG A 261 11.20 9.15 -20.06
C ARG A 261 11.98 9.25 -18.74
N THR A 262 12.33 8.10 -18.16
CA THR A 262 12.95 8.01 -16.83
C THR A 262 14.18 8.91 -16.66
N ASN A 263 15.02 9.04 -17.68
CA ASN A 263 16.19 9.93 -17.63
C ASN A 263 15.83 11.42 -17.53
N ARG A 264 14.73 11.85 -18.16
CA ARG A 264 14.23 13.22 -18.05
C ARG A 264 13.78 13.50 -16.62
N ASP A 265 13.06 12.57 -16.02
CA ASP A 265 12.58 12.71 -14.64
C ASP A 265 13.74 12.68 -13.63
N ILE A 266 14.74 11.82 -13.84
CA ILE A 266 15.97 11.80 -13.03
C ILE A 266 16.70 13.14 -13.15
N ARG A 267 16.84 13.70 -14.36
CA ARG A 267 17.48 15.00 -14.56
C ARG A 267 16.70 16.10 -13.83
N PHE A 268 15.37 16.12 -13.94
CA PHE A 268 14.52 17.08 -13.25
C PHE A 268 14.68 17.00 -11.73
N TYR A 269 14.68 15.78 -11.18
CA TYR A 269 14.94 15.53 -9.76
C TYR A 269 16.30 16.08 -9.32
N LEU A 270 17.37 15.76 -10.06
CA LEU A 270 18.73 16.21 -9.75
C LEU A 270 18.83 17.73 -9.79
N VAL A 271 18.37 18.37 -10.86
CA VAL A 271 18.41 19.84 -11.00
C VAL A 271 17.64 20.52 -9.85
N SER A 272 16.47 20.02 -9.51
CA SER A 272 15.66 20.57 -8.42
C SER A 272 16.38 20.45 -7.07
N LYS A 273 17.03 19.32 -6.80
CA LYS A 273 17.81 19.10 -5.59
C LYS A 273 19.07 19.95 -5.53
N PHE A 274 19.82 20.06 -6.63
CA PHE A 274 20.99 20.93 -6.69
C PHE A 274 20.64 22.40 -6.51
N ASN A 275 19.55 22.88 -7.12
CA ASN A 275 19.07 24.23 -6.89
C ASN A 275 18.75 24.49 -5.42
N LYS A 276 18.10 23.53 -4.74
CA LYS A 276 17.82 23.64 -3.31
C LYS A 276 19.10 23.80 -2.48
N ILE A 277 20.08 22.92 -2.69
CA ILE A 277 21.39 23.00 -2.00
C ILE A 277 22.06 24.34 -2.29
N ARG A 278 22.05 24.80 -3.55
CA ARG A 278 22.62 26.08 -3.92
C ARG A 278 21.96 27.23 -3.17
N ASP A 279 20.64 27.24 -3.12
CA ASP A 279 19.87 28.30 -2.46
C ASP A 279 20.14 28.33 -0.95
N GLU A 280 20.29 27.18 -0.30
CA GLU A 280 20.70 27.07 1.11
C GLU A 280 22.13 27.61 1.33
N HIS A 281 23.08 27.28 0.45
CA HIS A 281 24.45 27.80 0.53
C HIS A 281 24.55 29.31 0.26
N LEU A 282 23.72 29.84 -0.64
CA LEU A 282 23.62 31.28 -0.91
C LEU A 282 23.11 32.04 0.33
N GLN A 283 22.15 31.47 1.07
CA GLN A 283 21.68 32.03 2.35
C GLN A 283 22.78 32.06 3.42
N LEU A 284 23.72 31.11 3.38
CA LEU A 284 24.88 31.05 4.27
C LEU A 284 26.06 31.94 3.81
N GLY A 285 25.89 32.73 2.74
CA GLY A 285 26.91 33.64 2.22
C GLY A 285 27.97 33.00 1.32
N SER A 286 27.80 31.73 0.94
CA SER A 286 28.69 31.05 -0.01
C SER A 286 28.39 31.47 -1.45
N LYS A 287 29.41 31.59 -2.30
CA LYS A 287 29.27 31.93 -3.73
C LYS A 287 29.43 30.70 -4.61
N LEU A 288 28.36 29.91 -4.75
CA LEU A 288 28.31 28.85 -5.75
C LEU A 288 28.05 29.43 -7.15
N PRO A 289 28.63 28.85 -8.21
CA PRO A 289 28.42 29.33 -9.58
C PRO A 289 26.96 29.16 -10.04
N THR A 290 26.59 29.82 -11.14
CA THR A 290 25.28 29.65 -11.78
C THR A 290 25.46 29.26 -13.24
N PRO A 291 24.97 28.09 -13.68
CA PRO A 291 24.34 27.03 -12.88
C PRO A 291 25.32 26.32 -11.93
N TRP A 292 24.80 25.67 -10.89
CA TRP A 292 25.57 24.74 -10.06
C TRP A 292 24.78 23.44 -9.83
N PRO A 293 25.39 22.27 -10.09
CA PRO A 293 26.63 22.08 -10.84
C PRO A 293 26.43 22.44 -12.34
N ALA A 294 27.47 22.29 -13.15
CA ALA A 294 27.33 22.50 -14.58
C ALA A 294 26.41 21.42 -15.20
N ASP A 295 25.68 21.76 -16.28
CA ASP A 295 24.73 20.84 -16.91
C ASP A 295 25.37 19.50 -17.30
N HIS A 296 26.62 19.51 -17.77
CA HIS A 296 27.35 18.30 -18.16
C HIS A 296 27.63 17.35 -16.97
N ASP A 297 27.76 17.87 -15.75
CA ASP A 297 27.91 17.08 -14.53
C ASP A 297 26.58 16.39 -14.18
N VAL A 298 25.48 17.14 -14.26
CA VAL A 298 24.13 16.59 -14.07
C VAL A 298 23.87 15.48 -15.08
N ASP A 299 24.15 15.73 -16.36
CA ASP A 299 23.95 14.75 -17.43
C ASP A 299 24.86 13.52 -17.27
N CYS A 300 26.05 13.69 -16.66
CA CYS A 300 26.91 12.57 -16.28
C CYS A 300 26.25 11.68 -15.22
N ILE A 301 25.66 12.27 -14.17
CA ILE A 301 24.93 11.52 -13.14
C ILE A 301 23.71 10.84 -13.75
N VAL A 302 22.94 11.51 -14.61
CA VAL A 302 21.78 10.93 -15.31
C VAL A 302 22.20 9.71 -16.13
N ARG A 303 23.28 9.80 -16.91
CA ARG A 303 23.81 8.67 -17.69
C ARG A 303 24.23 7.52 -16.79
N LYS A 304 24.94 7.80 -15.69
CA LYS A 304 25.37 6.77 -14.73
C LYS A 304 24.19 6.11 -14.03
N ALA A 305 23.13 6.86 -13.74
CA ALA A 305 21.93 6.33 -13.11
C ALA A 305 21.24 5.26 -13.96
N SER A 306 21.41 5.28 -15.30
CA SER A 306 20.87 4.25 -16.21
C SER A 306 19.38 3.96 -15.97
N GLY A 307 18.58 5.00 -15.74
CA GLY A 307 17.15 4.88 -15.44
C GLY A 307 16.81 4.46 -14.00
N GLN A 308 17.79 4.29 -13.11
CA GLN A 308 17.56 3.88 -11.72
C GLN A 308 17.52 5.10 -10.79
N PHE A 309 16.32 5.42 -10.29
CA PHE A 309 16.12 6.54 -9.36
C PHE A 309 16.90 6.37 -8.06
N ILE A 310 17.09 5.13 -7.60
CA ILE A 310 17.85 4.84 -6.38
C ILE A 310 19.29 5.35 -6.46
N PHE A 311 19.92 5.28 -7.64
CA PHE A 311 21.27 5.80 -7.85
C PHE A 311 21.30 7.32 -7.70
N ALA A 312 20.40 8.03 -8.40
CA ALA A 312 20.31 9.48 -8.33
C ALA A 312 20.00 9.96 -6.91
N ALA A 313 19.06 9.30 -6.22
CA ALA A 313 18.72 9.62 -4.83
C ALA A 313 19.90 9.38 -3.87
N THR A 314 20.66 8.30 -4.08
CA THR A 314 21.85 8.02 -3.26
C THR A 314 22.96 9.03 -3.51
N ALA A 315 23.21 9.39 -4.76
CA ALA A 315 24.15 10.45 -5.12
C ALA A 315 23.77 11.79 -4.46
N MET A 316 22.48 12.16 -4.50
CA MET A 316 22.01 13.35 -3.81
C MET A 316 22.16 13.28 -2.30
N LYS A 317 21.83 12.14 -1.66
CA LYS A 317 22.07 11.96 -0.21
C LYS A 317 23.55 12.13 0.16
N PHE A 318 24.46 11.67 -0.70
CA PHE A 318 25.89 11.85 -0.50
C PHE A 318 26.31 13.32 -0.65
N ILE A 319 25.82 14.01 -1.68
CA ILE A 319 26.15 15.41 -1.96
C ILE A 319 25.56 16.37 -0.91
N ASP A 320 24.35 16.09 -0.45
CA ASP A 320 23.60 16.88 0.54
C ASP A 320 24.06 16.60 1.98
N SER A 321 25.03 15.69 2.19
CA SER A 321 25.51 15.36 3.53
C SER A 321 26.33 16.51 4.13
N PRO A 322 25.95 17.07 5.29
CA PRO A 322 26.70 18.15 5.95
C PRO A 322 28.07 17.70 6.48
N ARG A 323 28.29 16.39 6.60
CA ARG A 323 29.49 15.75 7.14
C ARG A 323 30.05 14.81 6.08
N GLY A 324 30.82 15.33 5.14
CA GLY A 324 31.55 14.47 4.21
C GLY A 324 32.66 13.70 4.93
N ASP A 325 32.38 12.47 5.37
CA ASP A 325 33.40 11.44 5.60
C ASP A 325 32.89 10.11 5.02
N PRO A 326 33.57 9.49 4.04
CA PRO A 326 33.18 8.21 3.48
C PRO A 326 33.50 7.08 4.47
N PRO A 327 32.68 6.00 4.57
CA PRO A 327 33.24 4.73 5.00
C PRO A 327 34.30 4.36 3.95
N CYS A 328 35.56 4.41 4.38
CA CYS A 328 36.69 3.85 3.66
C CYS A 328 36.28 2.45 3.16
N PRO A 329 36.31 2.17 1.85
CA PRO A 329 36.16 0.82 1.37
C PRO A 329 37.44 0.10 1.76
N GLN A 330 37.47 -0.45 2.98
CA GLN A 330 38.43 -1.48 3.31
C GLN A 330 38.15 -2.65 2.38
N THR A 331 38.96 -2.72 1.33
CA THR A 331 39.45 -3.95 0.73
C THR A 331 39.46 -5.07 1.77
N ARG A 332 38.56 -6.05 1.63
CA ARG A 332 38.88 -7.42 1.99
C ARG A 332 38.59 -8.31 0.80
N ARG A 333 39.66 -8.98 0.40
CA ARG A 333 39.75 -10.06 -0.57
C ARG A 333 38.77 -11.18 -0.25
#